data_AF-A0A3N5GA95-F1
#
_entry.id   AF-A0A3N5GA95-F1
#
_cell.length_a   1.000
_cell.length_b   1.000
_cell.length_c   1.000
_cell.angle_alpha   90.00
_cell.angle_beta   90.00
_cell.angle_gamma   90.00
#
_symmetry.space_group_name_H-M   'P 1'
#
loop_
_entity.id
_entity.type
_entity.pdbx_description
1 polymer ?
#
loop_
_entity_poly.entity_id
_entity_poly.type
_entity_poly.pdbx_seq_one_letter_code
_entity_poly.pdbx_strand_id
1 'polypeptide(L)'
;MKRHLLWMAFAIAVGASACATPRCPRLAGPQSTAPPIETTKACASWRWIGITRPGSPACPDVPGWTETRLFDTREQEFPSQKGRYAPNSADPEMIRSSLRELVRFCEYTLEDPNQRLQDVPFPPAVSPDLVRFDQDCAVISTSAALYLDHTSEPVLRKHFLEQVGRANVTPTFGGPPSVRLTFLDTHPTGDGALNMTRLPRSWHGHTLVQIARELVEIPGGQSAARVTTELALPIVRFDSQNESKTEEDPVRGGFIGTQSHLAKAIHEAVDRWTEDGSERHLVLNLSVAWDGELF
;
A
#
# COMPACT_ATOMS: atom_id res chain seq x y z
N MET A 1 19.71 35.51 32.06
CA MET A 1 18.63 35.47 31.03
C MET A 1 19.09 35.65 29.58
N LYS A 2 20.26 36.25 29.26
CA LYS A 2 20.69 36.48 27.86
C LYS A 2 21.26 35.27 27.10
N ARG A 3 21.44 34.09 27.73
CA ARG A 3 22.03 32.89 27.10
C ARG A 3 21.02 31.93 26.46
N HIS A 4 19.72 32.02 26.79
CA HIS A 4 18.69 31.15 26.22
C HIS A 4 18.08 31.67 24.91
N LEU A 5 18.24 32.97 24.62
CA LEU A 5 17.77 33.58 23.37
C LEU A 5 18.64 33.24 22.15
N LEU A 6 19.94 32.96 22.34
CA LEU A 6 20.84 32.60 21.24
C LEU A 6 20.56 31.19 20.68
N TRP A 7 20.06 30.26 21.51
CA TRP A 7 19.77 28.89 21.08
C TRP A 7 18.45 28.75 20.32
N MET A 8 17.45 29.60 20.61
CA MET A 8 16.21 29.61 19.82
C MET A 8 16.39 30.18 18.41
N ALA A 9 17.31 31.14 18.21
CA ALA A 9 17.58 31.70 16.88
C ALA A 9 18.26 30.68 15.94
N PHE A 10 19.07 29.75 16.47
CA PHE A 10 19.71 28.71 15.66
C PHE A 10 18.74 27.59 15.26
N ALA A 11 17.75 27.27 16.10
CA ALA A 11 16.71 26.28 15.79
C ALA A 11 15.75 26.76 14.69
N ILE A 12 15.50 28.08 14.59
CA ILE A 12 14.62 28.66 13.56
C ILE A 12 15.33 28.72 12.19
N ALA A 13 16.65 28.91 12.15
CA ALA A 13 17.40 28.97 10.88
C ALA A 13 17.58 27.59 10.20
N VAL A 14 17.67 26.50 10.99
CA VAL A 14 17.72 25.13 10.45
C VAL A 14 16.32 24.64 10.04
N GLY A 15 15.27 25.08 10.74
CA GLY A 15 13.88 24.75 10.38
C GLY A 15 13.37 25.42 9.09
N ALA A 16 13.92 26.59 8.72
CA ALA A 16 13.49 27.32 7.52
C ALA A 16 14.24 26.92 6.22
N SER A 17 15.30 26.11 6.31
CA SER A 17 16.10 25.70 5.14
C SER A 17 15.70 24.34 4.56
N ALA A 18 14.81 23.59 5.22
CA ALA A 18 14.37 22.26 4.79
C ALA A 18 13.19 22.27 3.80
N CYS A 19 12.57 23.43 3.53
CA CYS A 19 11.47 23.56 2.56
C CYS A 19 11.82 24.35 1.30
N ALA A 20 13.09 24.77 1.14
CA ALA A 20 13.59 25.19 -0.16
C ALA A 20 13.94 23.93 -0.94
N THR A 21 12.93 23.21 -1.44
CA THR A 21 13.16 22.18 -2.46
C THR A 21 13.83 22.87 -3.64
N PRO A 22 15.13 22.61 -3.94
CA PRO A 22 15.69 23.07 -5.19
C PRO A 22 14.77 22.51 -6.28
N ARG A 23 14.29 23.39 -7.16
CA ARG A 23 13.57 22.95 -8.36
C ARG A 23 14.44 21.90 -9.03
N CYS A 24 14.07 20.62 -8.88
CA CYS A 24 14.78 19.53 -9.54
C CYS A 24 14.89 19.92 -11.01
N PRO A 25 16.10 19.96 -11.58
CA PRO A 25 16.26 20.11 -13.02
C PRO A 25 15.34 19.08 -13.65
N ARG A 26 14.36 19.51 -14.43
CA ARG A 26 13.53 18.59 -15.22
C ARG A 26 14.50 17.87 -16.14
N LEU A 27 14.91 16.66 -15.76
CA LEU A 27 15.65 15.77 -16.62
C LEU A 27 14.76 15.52 -17.83
N ALA A 28 15.15 16.09 -18.96
CA ALA A 28 14.47 15.95 -20.24
C ALA A 28 14.70 14.53 -20.77
N GLY A 29 14.09 13.54 -20.13
CA GLY A 29 13.98 12.19 -20.64
C GLY A 29 12.83 12.09 -21.66
N PRO A 30 12.87 11.10 -22.58
CA PRO A 30 11.75 10.81 -23.46
C PRO A 30 10.50 10.54 -22.62
N GLN A 31 9.48 11.37 -22.81
CA GLN A 31 8.21 11.30 -22.10
C GLN A 31 7.46 10.01 -22.47
N SER A 32 7.73 8.90 -21.78
CA SER A 32 6.85 7.74 -21.85
C SER A 32 5.76 7.89 -20.79
N THR A 33 5.02 9.02 -20.81
CA THR A 33 3.98 9.34 -19.83
C THR A 33 3.19 8.09 -19.49
N ALA A 34 3.21 7.64 -18.23
CA ALA A 34 2.08 6.84 -17.78
C ALA A 34 0.84 7.60 -18.24
N PRO A 35 -0.01 6.99 -19.09
CA PRO A 35 -1.07 7.74 -19.73
C PRO A 35 -1.85 8.46 -18.64
N PRO A 36 -2.10 9.77 -18.78
CA PRO A 36 -2.88 10.49 -17.78
C PRO A 36 -4.16 9.70 -17.53
N ILE A 37 -4.44 9.41 -16.26
CA ILE A 37 -5.62 8.65 -15.89
C ILE A 37 -6.81 9.52 -16.29
N GLU A 38 -7.49 9.15 -17.37
CA GLU A 38 -8.77 9.74 -17.71
C GLU A 38 -9.74 9.37 -16.60
N THR A 39 -10.15 10.38 -15.83
CA THR A 39 -10.95 10.24 -14.60
C THR A 39 -12.24 9.46 -14.83
N THR A 40 -12.89 9.65 -15.98
CA THR A 40 -14.10 8.92 -16.40
C THR A 40 -13.85 7.46 -16.76
N LYS A 41 -12.58 7.06 -16.93
CA LYS A 41 -12.14 5.68 -17.20
C LYS A 41 -11.38 5.07 -16.03
N ALA A 42 -11.35 5.73 -14.86
CA ALA A 42 -10.65 5.22 -13.69
C ALA A 42 -11.46 4.17 -12.93
N CYS A 43 -12.79 4.20 -13.02
CA CYS A 43 -13.68 3.32 -12.28
C CYS A 43 -14.14 2.12 -13.12
N ALA A 44 -14.05 0.92 -12.57
CA ALA A 44 -14.49 -0.28 -13.26
C ALA A 44 -16.02 -0.31 -13.35
N SER A 45 -16.57 -0.50 -14.56
CA SER A 45 -17.99 -0.84 -14.73
C SER A 45 -18.27 -2.29 -14.32
N TRP A 46 -17.23 -3.13 -14.35
CA TRP A 46 -17.29 -4.57 -14.14
C TRP A 46 -16.92 -5.01 -12.71
N ARG A 47 -16.47 -4.09 -11.84
CA ARG A 47 -16.09 -4.37 -10.45
C ARG A 47 -16.51 -3.27 -9.49
N TRP A 48 -17.13 -3.67 -8.39
CA TRP A 48 -17.75 -2.78 -7.41
C TRP A 48 -17.49 -3.27 -5.99
N ILE A 49 -17.53 -2.34 -5.04
CA ILE A 49 -17.41 -2.60 -3.61
C ILE A 49 -18.75 -2.29 -2.94
N GLY A 50 -19.35 -3.32 -2.35
CA GLY A 50 -20.55 -3.21 -1.52
C GLY A 50 -20.21 -3.15 -0.04
N ILE A 51 -20.98 -2.39 0.72
CA ILE A 51 -20.94 -2.37 2.17
C ILE A 51 -22.28 -2.88 2.70
N THR A 52 -22.27 -4.00 3.41
CA THR A 52 -23.47 -4.59 3.99
C THR A 52 -23.86 -3.92 5.30
N ARG A 53 -25.10 -4.15 5.75
CA ARG A 53 -25.55 -3.74 7.08
C ARG A 53 -24.75 -4.47 8.17
N PRO A 54 -24.55 -3.85 9.34
CA PRO A 54 -23.94 -4.53 10.47
C PRO A 54 -24.69 -5.84 10.80
N GLY A 55 -23.94 -6.92 10.99
CA GLY A 55 -24.49 -8.23 11.32
C GLY A 55 -24.91 -9.11 10.13
N SER A 56 -24.76 -8.64 8.88
CA SER A 56 -24.97 -9.50 7.71
C SER A 56 -23.96 -10.67 7.70
N PRO A 57 -24.43 -11.93 7.62
CA PRO A 57 -23.55 -13.09 7.71
C PRO A 57 -22.76 -13.35 6.42
N ALA A 58 -23.21 -12.83 5.28
CA ALA A 58 -22.62 -13.02 3.97
C ALA A 58 -22.83 -11.79 3.08
N CYS A 59 -22.10 -11.75 1.98
CA CYS A 59 -22.38 -10.81 0.90
C CYS A 59 -23.73 -11.17 0.26
N PRO A 60 -24.66 -10.23 0.11
CA PRO A 60 -25.92 -10.48 -0.58
C PRO A 60 -25.67 -10.95 -2.01
N ASP A 61 -26.33 -12.05 -2.39
CA ASP A 61 -26.40 -12.54 -3.77
C ASP A 61 -27.11 -11.49 -4.65
N VAL A 62 -26.51 -11.20 -5.81
CA VAL A 62 -27.10 -10.30 -6.80
C VAL A 62 -27.02 -10.93 -8.18
N PRO A 63 -28.15 -11.15 -8.87
CA PRO A 63 -28.15 -11.77 -10.19
C PRO A 63 -27.22 -11.06 -11.19
N GLY A 64 -26.34 -11.82 -11.83
CA GLY A 64 -25.34 -11.33 -12.80
C GLY A 64 -24.03 -10.85 -12.17
N TRP A 65 -23.87 -10.97 -10.85
CA TRP A 65 -22.65 -10.64 -10.12
C TRP A 65 -22.11 -11.86 -9.38
N THR A 66 -20.79 -12.02 -9.40
CA THR A 66 -20.06 -12.88 -8.47
C THR A 66 -19.68 -12.06 -7.24
N GLU A 67 -20.12 -12.49 -6.07
CA GLU A 67 -19.82 -11.85 -4.80
C GLU A 67 -18.74 -12.60 -4.01
N THR A 68 -17.79 -11.85 -3.47
CA THR A 68 -16.78 -12.35 -2.54
C THR A 68 -16.59 -11.36 -1.39
N ARG A 69 -16.10 -11.83 -0.24
CA ARG A 69 -15.68 -10.90 0.82
C ARG A 69 -14.40 -10.21 0.39
N LEU A 70 -14.34 -8.89 0.61
CA LEU A 70 -13.14 -8.13 0.27
C LEU A 70 -11.95 -8.54 1.13
N PHE A 71 -12.19 -8.85 2.39
CA PHE A 71 -11.18 -9.32 3.35
C PHE A 71 -11.48 -10.78 3.72
N ASP A 72 -10.49 -11.67 3.59
CA ASP A 72 -10.61 -13.06 4.06
C ASP A 72 -10.49 -13.07 5.59
N THR A 73 -11.57 -12.70 6.26
CA THR A 73 -11.74 -12.93 7.69
C THR A 73 -12.15 -14.39 7.89
N ARG A 74 -11.30 -15.36 7.52
CA ARG A 74 -11.37 -16.63 8.24
C ARG A 74 -11.45 -16.26 9.71
N GLU A 75 -12.36 -16.87 10.45
CA GLU A 75 -12.35 -16.80 11.90
C GLU A 75 -10.96 -17.30 12.32
N GLN A 76 -9.98 -16.40 12.31
CA GLN A 76 -8.81 -16.51 13.13
C GLN A 76 -9.45 -16.47 14.51
N GLU A 77 -9.82 -17.66 15.01
CA GLU A 77 -9.88 -17.92 16.42
C GLU A 77 -8.58 -17.34 16.92
N PHE A 78 -8.61 -16.09 17.43
CA PHE A 78 -7.43 -15.44 17.96
C PHE A 78 -6.85 -16.46 18.90
N PRO A 79 -5.68 -17.07 18.57
CA PRO A 79 -5.17 -18.16 19.38
C PRO A 79 -5.07 -17.56 20.76
N SER A 80 -5.90 -18.06 21.68
CA SER A 80 -6.18 -17.45 22.98
C SER A 80 -4.88 -16.87 23.53
N GLN A 81 -4.70 -15.54 23.41
CA GLN A 81 -3.37 -14.94 23.36
C GLN A 81 -2.64 -15.16 24.69
N LYS A 82 -1.78 -16.17 24.73
CA LYS A 82 -0.60 -16.24 25.60
C LYS A 82 0.65 -15.67 24.92
N GLY A 83 0.50 -15.02 23.76
CA GLY A 83 1.55 -14.32 23.03
C GLY A 83 1.68 -12.86 23.49
N ARG A 84 2.92 -12.40 23.68
CA ARG A 84 3.34 -11.16 24.36
C ARG A 84 2.91 -9.81 23.73
N TYR A 85 2.09 -9.80 22.68
CA TYR A 85 1.84 -8.61 21.87
C TYR A 85 0.37 -8.38 21.49
N ALA A 86 -0.57 -8.82 22.33
CA ALA A 86 -1.77 -8.01 22.49
C ALA A 86 -1.27 -6.62 22.94
N PRO A 87 -1.65 -5.50 22.31
CA PRO A 87 -1.46 -4.20 22.95
C PRO A 87 -2.08 -4.35 24.34
N ASN A 88 -1.28 -4.20 25.41
CA ASN A 88 -1.75 -4.40 26.80
C ASN A 88 -2.94 -3.47 27.18
N SER A 89 -3.40 -2.63 26.25
CA SER A 89 -4.47 -1.66 26.38
C SER A 89 -5.59 -1.79 25.33
N ALA A 90 -5.49 -2.68 24.35
CA ALA A 90 -6.57 -2.84 23.37
C ALA A 90 -7.61 -3.81 23.94
N ASP A 91 -8.81 -3.28 24.19
CA ASP A 91 -9.96 -4.08 24.61
C ASP A 91 -10.22 -5.18 23.56
N PRO A 92 -10.20 -6.48 23.93
CA PRO A 92 -10.53 -7.57 23.01
C PRO A 92 -11.87 -7.38 22.29
N GLU A 93 -12.84 -6.71 22.91
CA GLU A 93 -14.10 -6.35 22.26
C GLU A 93 -13.93 -5.29 21.16
N MET A 94 -13.01 -4.33 21.32
CA MET A 94 -12.71 -3.35 20.28
C MET A 94 -12.06 -4.01 19.05
N ILE A 95 -11.16 -4.97 19.26
CA ILE A 95 -10.54 -5.75 18.18
C ILE A 95 -11.61 -6.58 17.46
N ARG A 96 -12.44 -7.33 18.21
CA ARG A 96 -13.56 -8.10 17.65
C ARG A 96 -14.54 -7.21 16.88
N SER A 97 -14.86 -6.04 17.42
CA SER A 97 -15.73 -5.08 16.75
C SER A 97 -15.13 -4.61 15.44
N SER A 98 -13.83 -4.27 15.42
CA SER A 98 -13.15 -3.81 14.20
C SER A 98 -13.13 -4.90 13.12
N LEU A 99 -12.92 -6.16 13.49
CA LEU A 99 -12.96 -7.28 12.54
C LEU A 99 -14.37 -7.57 12.03
N ARG A 100 -15.39 -7.41 12.89
CA ARG A 100 -16.79 -7.47 12.45
C ARG A 100 -17.15 -6.33 11.49
N GLU A 101 -16.44 -5.21 11.52
CA GLU A 101 -16.62 -4.17 10.51
C GLU A 101 -16.01 -4.58 9.16
N LEU A 102 -14.87 -5.28 9.16
CA LEU A 102 -14.24 -5.75 7.91
C LEU A 102 -15.08 -6.76 7.15
N VAL A 103 -15.85 -7.62 7.84
CA VAL A 103 -16.72 -8.60 7.16
C VAL A 103 -17.86 -7.98 6.36
N ARG A 104 -18.08 -6.67 6.51
CA ARG A 104 -19.15 -5.94 5.82
C ARG A 104 -18.78 -5.55 4.39
N PHE A 105 -17.49 -5.60 4.04
CA PHE A 105 -17.01 -5.20 2.73
C PHE A 105 -17.04 -6.39 1.77
N CYS A 106 -17.76 -6.21 0.67
CA CYS A 106 -17.98 -7.21 -0.35
C CYS A 106 -17.46 -6.69 -1.69
N GLU A 107 -16.82 -7.56 -2.45
CA GLU A 107 -16.40 -7.33 -3.81
C GLU A 107 -17.39 -8.01 -4.75
N TYR A 108 -17.87 -7.26 -5.73
CA TYR A 108 -18.82 -7.72 -6.74
C TYR A 108 -18.19 -7.55 -8.12
N THR A 109 -18.03 -8.64 -8.85
CA THR A 109 -17.57 -8.66 -10.24
C THR A 109 -18.65 -9.20 -11.15
N LEU A 110 -18.71 -8.75 -12.40
CA LEU A 110 -19.69 -9.30 -13.36
C LEU A 110 -19.41 -10.79 -13.60
N GLU A 111 -20.46 -11.62 -13.59
CA GLU A 111 -20.31 -13.06 -13.88
C GLU A 111 -19.85 -13.32 -15.33
N ASP A 112 -20.42 -12.58 -16.29
CA ASP A 112 -19.99 -12.59 -17.70
C ASP A 112 -19.21 -11.31 -18.01
N PRO A 113 -17.88 -11.39 -18.27
CA PRO A 113 -17.06 -10.22 -18.56
C PRO A 113 -17.42 -9.53 -19.89
N ASN A 114 -18.28 -10.14 -20.72
CA ASN A 114 -18.79 -9.54 -21.96
C ASN A 114 -20.16 -8.86 -21.78
N GLN A 115 -20.81 -9.05 -20.64
CA GLN A 115 -22.10 -8.44 -20.34
C GLN A 115 -21.94 -6.94 -20.10
N ARG A 116 -22.90 -6.14 -20.58
CA ARG A 116 -22.89 -4.69 -20.33
C ARG A 116 -23.60 -4.41 -19.02
N LEU A 117 -23.07 -3.47 -18.25
CA LEU A 117 -23.63 -3.05 -16.96
C LEU A 117 -25.12 -2.68 -17.04
N GLN A 118 -25.55 -2.05 -18.13
CA GLN A 118 -26.96 -1.67 -18.37
C GLN A 118 -27.93 -2.86 -18.43
N ASP A 119 -27.41 -4.07 -18.72
CA ASP A 119 -28.19 -5.30 -18.85
C ASP A 119 -28.21 -6.10 -17.54
N VAL A 120 -27.58 -5.59 -16.48
CA VAL A 120 -27.46 -6.20 -15.15
C VAL A 120 -28.16 -5.31 -14.13
N PRO A 121 -28.98 -5.85 -13.22
CA PRO A 121 -29.66 -5.03 -12.25
C PRO A 121 -28.66 -4.41 -11.24
N PHE A 122 -28.86 -3.13 -10.93
CA PHE A 122 -28.00 -2.41 -9.98
C PHE A 122 -28.25 -2.88 -8.54
N PRO A 123 -27.22 -3.32 -7.79
CA PRO A 123 -27.40 -3.95 -6.48
C PRO A 123 -28.21 -3.17 -5.43
N PRO A 124 -28.09 -1.84 -5.27
CA PRO A 124 -28.92 -1.10 -4.31
C PRO A 124 -30.43 -1.20 -4.56
N ALA A 125 -30.85 -1.47 -5.80
CA ALA A 125 -32.25 -1.68 -6.16
C ALA A 125 -32.71 -3.12 -5.91
N VAL A 126 -31.78 -4.07 -5.73
CA VAL A 126 -32.05 -5.51 -5.67
C VAL A 126 -31.89 -6.08 -4.26
N SER A 127 -31.00 -5.50 -3.43
CA SER A 127 -30.77 -5.96 -2.06
C SER A 127 -30.97 -4.84 -1.03
N PRO A 128 -31.89 -5.00 -0.06
CA PRO A 128 -32.04 -4.06 1.05
C PRO A 128 -30.86 -4.10 2.03
N ASP A 129 -30.01 -5.13 1.95
CA ASP A 129 -28.93 -5.40 2.89
C ASP A 129 -27.63 -4.67 2.54
N LEU A 130 -27.55 -4.07 1.35
CA LEU A 130 -26.45 -3.17 0.96
C LEU A 130 -26.76 -1.74 1.41
N VAL A 131 -25.87 -1.18 2.22
CA VAL A 131 -25.91 0.22 2.68
C VAL A 131 -25.27 1.14 1.63
N ARG A 132 -24.21 0.65 0.99
CA ARG A 132 -23.44 1.40 -0.01
C ARG A 132 -22.96 0.44 -1.09
N PHE A 133 -22.82 0.95 -2.31
CA PHE A 133 -22.34 0.20 -3.46
C PHE A 133 -21.64 1.16 -4.43
N ASP A 134 -20.32 1.13 -4.45
CA ASP A 134 -19.49 2.04 -5.25
C ASP A 134 -18.64 1.27 -6.25
N GLN A 135 -18.26 1.92 -7.35
CA GLN A 135 -17.31 1.32 -8.28
C GLN A 135 -15.92 1.25 -7.65
N ASP A 136 -15.16 0.19 -7.95
CA ASP A 136 -13.75 0.13 -7.57
C ASP A 136 -12.93 0.87 -8.63
N CYS A 137 -12.18 1.89 -8.20
CA CYS A 137 -11.48 2.79 -9.11
C CYS A 137 -9.96 2.62 -9.03
N ALA A 138 -9.32 2.45 -10.20
CA ALA A 138 -7.88 2.35 -10.41
C ALA A 138 -7.22 3.75 -10.36
N VAL A 139 -7.25 4.37 -9.19
CA VAL A 139 -6.81 5.75 -8.96
C VAL A 139 -5.53 5.86 -8.14
N ILE A 140 -5.03 4.75 -7.61
CA ILE A 140 -3.83 4.74 -6.79
C ILE A 140 -2.62 4.62 -7.73
N SER A 141 -1.68 5.53 -7.64
CA SER A 141 -0.42 5.49 -8.40
C SER A 141 0.79 5.81 -7.53
N THR A 142 1.99 5.61 -8.08
CA THR A 142 3.24 6.01 -7.43
C THR A 142 3.29 7.52 -7.22
N SER A 143 3.84 7.97 -6.09
CA SER A 143 4.01 9.39 -5.77
C SER A 143 5.18 10.05 -6.53
N ALA A 144 6.07 9.25 -7.10
CA ALA A 144 7.19 9.71 -7.93
C ALA A 144 7.12 9.17 -9.36
N ALA A 145 7.88 9.82 -10.25
CA ALA A 145 7.98 9.42 -11.65
C ALA A 145 8.59 8.02 -11.80
N LEU A 146 8.01 7.23 -12.72
CA LEU A 146 8.39 5.83 -12.96
C LEU A 146 9.72 5.64 -13.71
N TYR A 147 10.39 6.72 -14.16
CA TYR A 147 11.55 6.66 -15.07
C TYR A 147 12.91 6.64 -14.38
N LEU A 148 13.01 6.01 -13.22
CA LEU A 148 14.33 5.55 -12.80
C LEU A 148 14.65 4.34 -13.69
N ASP A 149 15.36 4.60 -14.79
CA ASP A 149 15.93 3.51 -15.56
C ASP A 149 16.88 2.70 -14.65
N HIS A 150 16.97 1.39 -14.88
CA HIS A 150 17.75 0.46 -14.07
C HIS A 150 19.27 0.79 -14.04
N THR A 151 19.76 1.65 -14.93
CA THR A 151 21.16 2.10 -14.97
C THR A 151 21.40 3.34 -14.11
N SER A 152 20.39 4.21 -13.99
CA SER A 152 20.41 5.45 -13.20
C SER A 152 20.04 5.21 -11.74
N GLU A 153 19.19 4.22 -11.44
CA GLU A 153 18.75 3.90 -10.08
C GLU A 153 19.91 3.71 -9.08
N PRO A 154 20.96 2.91 -9.37
CA PRO A 154 22.02 2.70 -8.40
C PRO A 154 22.82 3.97 -8.09
N VAL A 155 22.98 4.84 -9.09
CA VAL A 155 23.70 6.12 -8.95
C VAL A 155 22.89 7.10 -8.09
N LEU A 156 21.59 7.22 -8.37
CA LEU A 156 20.71 8.11 -7.63
C LEU A 156 20.49 7.62 -6.20
N ARG A 157 20.34 6.32 -6.00
CA ARG A 157 20.30 5.70 -4.68
C ARG A 157 21.55 6.00 -3.87
N LYS A 158 22.73 5.81 -4.48
CA LYS A 158 24.01 6.12 -3.84
C LYS A 158 24.09 7.59 -3.41
N HIS A 159 23.76 8.53 -4.29
CA HIS A 159 23.77 9.95 -3.96
C HIS A 159 22.77 10.33 -2.88
N PHE A 160 21.58 9.74 -2.90
CA PHE A 160 20.60 9.94 -1.84
C PHE A 160 21.16 9.50 -0.48
N LEU A 161 21.77 8.31 -0.42
CA LEU A 161 22.37 7.77 0.80
C LEU A 161 23.58 8.58 1.30
N GLU A 162 24.35 9.16 0.38
CA GLU A 162 25.42 10.11 0.71
C GLU A 162 24.85 11.41 1.34
N GLN A 163 23.70 11.89 0.85
CA GLN A 163 23.07 13.13 1.30
C GLN A 163 22.37 13.01 2.64
N VAL A 164 21.58 11.95 2.84
CA VAL A 164 20.87 11.74 4.11
C VAL A 164 21.82 11.42 5.27
N GLY A 165 23.07 11.10 4.94
CA GLY A 165 24.09 10.68 5.89
C GLY A 165 23.79 9.28 6.39
N ARG A 166 24.67 8.33 6.09
CA ARG A 166 24.67 7.07 6.85
C ARG A 166 25.14 7.38 8.27
N ALA A 167 24.44 6.84 9.27
CA ALA A 167 24.86 6.98 10.65
C ALA A 167 26.28 6.39 10.81
N ASN A 168 27.28 7.25 11.00
CA ASN A 168 28.68 6.83 11.19
C ASN A 168 28.92 6.17 12.55
N VAL A 169 27.95 6.27 13.45
CA VAL A 169 27.94 5.59 14.74
C VAL A 169 26.93 4.47 14.63
N THR A 170 27.39 3.23 14.83
CA THR A 170 26.55 2.04 14.92
C THR A 170 25.81 2.07 16.26
N PRO A 171 24.51 2.45 16.33
CA PRO A 171 23.74 2.11 17.51
C PRO A 171 23.76 0.59 17.66
N THR A 172 24.29 0.10 18.76
CA THR A 172 24.21 -1.31 19.12
C THR A 172 22.80 -1.58 19.61
N PHE A 173 21.94 -2.05 18.70
CA PHE A 173 20.69 -2.67 19.08
C PHE A 173 21.00 -4.08 19.60
N GLY A 174 20.40 -4.45 20.73
CA GLY A 174 20.49 -5.80 21.27
C GLY A 174 19.25 -6.60 20.89
N GLY A 175 19.43 -7.69 20.16
CA GLY A 175 18.36 -8.64 19.82
C GLY A 175 17.77 -8.45 18.42
N PRO A 176 16.76 -9.25 18.04
CA PRO A 176 16.11 -9.09 16.73
C PRO A 176 15.46 -7.70 16.59
N PRO A 177 15.26 -7.21 15.35
CA PRO A 177 14.60 -5.94 15.10
C PRO A 177 13.24 -5.88 15.79
N SER A 178 12.99 -4.79 16.52
CA SER A 178 11.69 -4.59 17.22
C SER A 178 10.64 -3.90 16.35
N VAL A 179 11.02 -3.44 15.16
CA VAL A 179 10.17 -2.70 14.23
C VAL A 179 10.11 -3.45 12.90
N ARG A 180 8.90 -3.64 12.37
CA ARG A 180 8.65 -4.00 10.99
C ARG A 180 8.33 -2.74 10.20
N LEU A 181 9.08 -2.51 9.13
CA LEU A 181 8.82 -1.46 8.14
C LEU A 181 8.28 -2.13 6.87
N THR A 182 7.02 -1.89 6.54
CA THR A 182 6.35 -2.51 5.40
C THR A 182 6.05 -1.46 4.33
N PHE A 183 6.52 -1.69 3.11
CA PHE A 183 6.25 -0.83 1.95
C PHE A 183 5.05 -1.34 1.17
N LEU A 184 4.03 -0.50 0.98
CA LEU A 184 2.84 -0.82 0.19
C LEU A 184 2.95 -0.09 -1.15
N ASP A 185 3.43 -0.77 -2.18
CA ASP A 185 3.84 -0.12 -3.44
C ASP A 185 3.75 -1.09 -4.65
N THR A 186 4.55 -0.87 -5.70
CA THR A 186 4.69 -1.74 -6.88
C THR A 186 5.58 -2.96 -6.62
N HIS A 187 6.20 -3.07 -5.43
CA HIS A 187 7.05 -4.22 -5.13
C HIS A 187 6.19 -5.46 -4.86
N PRO A 188 6.47 -6.61 -5.48
CA PRO A 188 5.82 -7.88 -5.15
C PRO A 188 5.96 -8.20 -3.67
N THR A 189 4.89 -8.69 -3.08
CA THR A 189 4.82 -9.08 -1.67
C THR A 189 5.97 -10.00 -1.23
N GLY A 190 6.58 -9.68 -0.09
CA GLY A 190 7.60 -10.53 0.54
C GLY A 190 8.70 -9.77 1.30
N ASP A 191 9.68 -10.54 1.78
CA ASP A 191 10.75 -10.04 2.66
C ASP A 191 12.12 -9.95 1.97
N GLY A 192 12.24 -10.56 0.79
CA GLY A 192 13.51 -10.73 0.08
C GLY A 192 13.84 -9.58 -0.87
N ALA A 193 15.09 -9.56 -1.34
CA ALA A 193 15.41 -8.85 -2.57
C ALA A 193 14.66 -9.53 -3.73
N LEU A 194 14.23 -8.75 -4.73
CA LEU A 194 13.66 -9.33 -5.94
C LEU A 194 14.61 -10.38 -6.50
N ASN A 195 14.04 -11.51 -6.88
CA ASN A 195 14.74 -12.42 -7.75
C ASN A 195 14.92 -11.71 -9.10
N MET A 196 16.12 -11.17 -9.32
CA MET A 196 16.50 -10.38 -10.50
C MET A 196 16.35 -11.13 -11.84
N THR A 197 16.02 -12.43 -11.81
CA THR A 197 15.58 -13.17 -13.01
C THR A 197 14.30 -12.60 -13.62
N ARG A 198 13.51 -11.83 -12.87
CA ARG A 198 12.33 -11.09 -13.37
C ARG A 198 12.44 -9.63 -12.95
N LEU A 199 12.76 -8.76 -13.91
CA LEU A 199 12.79 -7.32 -13.66
C LEU A 199 11.39 -6.81 -13.27
N PRO A 200 11.24 -5.94 -12.25
CA PRO A 200 9.94 -5.41 -11.90
C PRO A 200 9.34 -4.61 -13.07
N ARG A 201 8.01 -4.48 -13.13
CA ARG A 201 7.37 -3.58 -14.12
C ARG A 201 7.66 -2.12 -13.80
N SER A 202 7.64 -1.79 -12.51
CA SER A 202 8.01 -0.49 -11.97
C SER A 202 9.13 -0.62 -10.93
N TRP A 203 10.18 0.19 -11.09
CA TRP A 203 11.29 0.24 -10.13
C TRP A 203 10.96 1.00 -8.85
N HIS A 204 9.83 1.71 -8.78
CA HIS A 204 9.49 2.60 -7.67
C HIS A 204 9.56 1.91 -6.30
N GLY A 205 8.73 0.90 -6.06
CA GLY A 205 8.74 0.14 -4.81
C GLY A 205 10.07 -0.57 -4.56
N HIS A 206 10.76 -1.05 -5.61
CA HIS A 206 12.09 -1.66 -5.47
C HIS A 206 13.12 -0.68 -4.93
N THR A 207 13.23 0.50 -5.53
CA THR A 207 14.19 1.53 -5.11
C THR A 207 13.95 1.94 -3.65
N LEU A 208 12.69 2.17 -3.27
CA LEU A 208 12.34 2.54 -1.89
C LEU A 208 12.77 1.47 -0.88
N VAL A 209 12.51 0.21 -1.19
CA VAL A 209 12.87 -0.92 -0.33
C VAL A 209 14.40 -1.07 -0.22
N GLN A 210 15.14 -0.89 -1.31
CA GLN A 210 16.61 -0.93 -1.27
C GLN A 210 17.18 0.22 -0.44
N ILE A 211 16.67 1.45 -0.63
CA ILE A 211 17.05 2.60 0.20
C ILE A 211 16.79 2.29 1.68
N ALA A 212 15.60 1.78 2.00
CA ALA A 212 15.23 1.47 3.37
C ALA A 212 16.14 0.42 4.00
N ARG A 213 16.42 -0.68 3.29
CA ARG A 213 17.36 -1.72 3.73
C ARG A 213 18.73 -1.13 4.01
N GLU A 214 19.28 -0.35 3.07
CA GLU A 214 20.59 0.28 3.24
C GLU A 214 20.65 1.33 4.37
N LEU A 215 19.51 1.90 4.77
CA LEU A 215 19.42 2.82 5.90
C LEU A 215 19.26 2.12 7.25
N VAL A 216 18.58 0.97 7.30
CA VAL A 216 18.35 0.23 8.56
C VAL A 216 19.41 -0.82 8.83
N GLU A 217 20.13 -1.29 7.81
CA GLU A 217 21.25 -2.21 7.93
C GLU A 217 22.50 -1.46 8.41
N ILE A 218 23.07 -1.95 9.52
CA ILE A 218 24.30 -1.39 10.07
C ILE A 218 25.46 -2.33 9.74
N PRO A 219 26.56 -1.86 9.12
CA PRO A 219 27.72 -2.69 8.84
C PRO A 219 28.24 -3.40 10.10
N GLY A 220 28.24 -4.73 10.10
CA GLY A 220 28.70 -5.57 11.22
C GLY A 220 27.76 -5.58 12.44
N GLY A 221 26.56 -5.01 12.33
CA GLY A 221 25.56 -4.92 13.40
C GLY A 221 24.23 -5.60 13.06
N GLN A 222 23.25 -5.43 13.95
CA GLN A 222 21.87 -5.85 13.74
C GLN A 222 21.07 -4.73 13.07
N SER A 223 20.13 -5.10 12.18
CA SER A 223 19.26 -4.13 11.51
C SER A 223 18.32 -3.44 12.50
N ALA A 224 18.14 -2.13 12.36
CA ALA A 224 17.24 -1.35 13.21
C ALA A 224 15.75 -1.74 13.03
N ALA A 225 15.39 -2.20 11.83
CA ALA A 225 14.06 -2.68 11.47
C ALA A 225 14.16 -3.83 10.46
N ARG A 226 13.14 -4.70 10.43
CA ARG A 226 12.92 -5.66 9.33
C ARG A 226 12.15 -4.95 8.22
N VAL A 227 12.68 -4.95 7.01
CA VAL A 227 12.01 -4.38 5.83
C VAL A 227 11.24 -5.46 5.10
N THR A 228 9.95 -5.22 4.87
CA THR A 228 9.01 -6.12 4.19
C THR A 228 8.20 -5.34 3.16
N THR A 229 7.47 -6.03 2.29
CA THR A 229 6.71 -5.41 1.20
C THR A 229 5.34 -6.04 1.01
N GLU A 230 4.40 -5.20 0.59
CA GLU A 230 3.07 -5.58 0.10
C GLU A 230 2.80 -4.96 -1.25
N LEU A 231 2.28 -5.79 -2.17
CA LEU A 231 1.88 -5.32 -3.48
C LEU A 231 0.53 -4.57 -3.38
N ALA A 232 0.58 -3.25 -3.48
CA ALA A 232 -0.61 -2.40 -3.53
C ALA A 232 -0.98 -1.96 -4.97
N LEU A 233 -0.02 -2.02 -5.89
CA LEU A 233 -0.17 -1.56 -7.27
C LEU A 233 0.07 -2.69 -8.29
N PRO A 234 -0.85 -3.67 -8.42
CA PRO A 234 -0.63 -4.84 -9.28
C PRO A 234 -0.96 -4.58 -10.76
N ILE A 235 -1.69 -3.52 -11.09
CA ILE A 235 -2.27 -3.32 -12.43
C ILE A 235 -1.22 -2.76 -13.39
N VAL A 236 -0.99 -3.47 -14.50
CA VAL A 236 -0.13 -3.08 -15.62
C VAL A 236 -0.91 -2.26 -16.65
N ARG A 237 -2.15 -2.69 -16.94
CA ARG A 237 -3.06 -2.04 -17.89
C ARG A 237 -4.48 -2.14 -17.34
N PHE A 238 -5.21 -1.03 -17.34
CA PHE A 238 -6.59 -0.99 -16.87
C PHE A 238 -7.55 -0.64 -18.00
N ASP A 239 -8.66 -1.38 -18.09
CA ASP A 239 -9.80 -1.05 -18.95
C ASP A 239 -11.06 -1.00 -18.09
N SER A 240 -11.61 0.20 -17.91
CA SER A 240 -12.81 0.41 -17.08
C SER A 240 -14.03 -0.35 -17.58
N GLN A 241 -14.10 -0.71 -18.86
CA GLN A 241 -15.29 -1.29 -19.46
C GLN A 241 -15.19 -2.80 -19.63
N ASN A 242 -13.99 -3.39 -19.54
CA ASN A 242 -13.78 -4.79 -19.83
C ASN A 242 -12.67 -5.41 -18.96
N GLU A 243 -13.08 -6.28 -18.04
CA GLU A 243 -12.17 -7.01 -17.14
C GLU A 243 -11.10 -7.80 -17.90
N SER A 244 -11.46 -8.49 -18.98
CA SER A 244 -10.51 -9.31 -19.77
C SER A 244 -9.41 -8.49 -20.45
N LYS A 245 -9.58 -7.16 -20.53
CA LYS A 245 -8.58 -6.22 -21.03
C LYS A 245 -7.78 -5.53 -19.92
N THR A 246 -8.11 -5.79 -18.66
CA THR A 246 -7.28 -5.41 -17.52
C THR A 246 -6.20 -6.46 -17.33
N GLU A 247 -4.94 -6.02 -17.20
CA GLU A 247 -3.78 -6.87 -16.96
C GLU A 247 -3.20 -6.53 -15.60
N GLU A 248 -3.08 -7.55 -14.74
CA GLU A 248 -2.39 -7.49 -13.45
C GLU A 248 -1.16 -8.39 -13.48
N ASP A 249 -0.12 -8.01 -12.74
CA ASP A 249 1.13 -8.78 -12.63
C ASP A 249 1.51 -8.90 -11.15
N PRO A 250 0.98 -9.90 -10.43
CA PRO A 250 1.26 -10.08 -9.00
C PRO A 250 2.72 -10.44 -8.71
N VAL A 251 3.47 -10.87 -9.74
CA VAL A 251 4.85 -11.35 -9.58
C VAL A 251 5.87 -10.25 -9.82
N ARG A 252 5.58 -9.30 -10.71
CA ARG A 252 6.50 -8.19 -11.05
C ARG A 252 5.97 -6.83 -10.60
N GLY A 253 4.76 -6.81 -10.01
CA GLY A 253 3.98 -5.62 -9.74
C GLY A 253 3.51 -4.93 -11.01
N GLY A 254 2.73 -3.87 -10.85
CA GLY A 254 2.25 -3.02 -11.92
C GLY A 254 2.68 -1.57 -11.76
N PHE A 255 1.79 -0.65 -12.10
CA PHE A 255 1.99 0.80 -12.05
C PHE A 255 0.90 1.52 -11.26
N ILE A 256 -0.31 0.94 -11.26
CA ILE A 256 -1.48 1.50 -10.60
C ILE A 256 -2.16 0.41 -9.76
N GLY A 257 -3.00 0.85 -8.85
CA GLY A 257 -3.85 0.00 -8.02
C GLY A 257 -5.21 0.63 -7.86
N THR A 258 -6.15 -0.19 -7.41
CA THR A 258 -7.46 0.30 -6.98
C THR A 258 -7.47 0.57 -5.48
N GLN A 259 -8.53 1.20 -4.99
CA GLN A 259 -8.71 1.39 -3.55
C GLN A 259 -8.79 0.04 -2.82
N SER A 260 -9.46 -0.94 -3.42
CA SER A 260 -9.55 -2.29 -2.87
C SER A 260 -8.19 -2.99 -2.79
N HIS A 261 -7.32 -2.80 -3.80
CA HIS A 261 -5.94 -3.32 -3.76
C HIS A 261 -5.13 -2.72 -2.61
N LEU A 262 -5.15 -1.39 -2.45
CA LEU A 262 -4.43 -0.75 -1.34
C LEU A 262 -5.01 -1.19 0.02
N ALA A 263 -6.33 -1.29 0.15
CA ALA A 263 -6.97 -1.75 1.37
C ALA A 263 -6.59 -3.19 1.73
N LYS A 264 -6.57 -4.11 0.74
CA LYS A 264 -6.10 -5.50 0.92
C LYS A 264 -4.63 -5.53 1.35
N ALA A 265 -3.75 -4.75 0.70
CA ALA A 265 -2.34 -4.66 1.08
C ALA A 265 -2.13 -4.17 2.52
N ILE A 266 -2.91 -3.18 2.97
CA ILE A 266 -2.89 -2.71 4.37
C ILE A 266 -3.31 -3.82 5.32
N HIS A 267 -4.41 -4.51 5.01
CA HIS A 267 -4.91 -5.61 5.82
C HIS A 267 -3.88 -6.73 5.96
N GLU A 268 -3.32 -7.20 4.84
CA GLU A 268 -2.33 -8.26 4.81
C GLU A 268 -1.03 -7.89 5.55
N ALA A 269 -0.58 -6.63 5.46
CA ALA A 269 0.57 -6.15 6.23
C ALA A 269 0.35 -6.28 7.74
N VAL A 270 -0.86 -5.92 8.20
CA VAL A 270 -1.25 -5.96 9.61
C VAL A 270 -1.40 -7.41 10.08
N ASP A 271 -2.02 -8.27 9.27
CA ASP A 271 -2.19 -9.69 9.58
C ASP A 271 -0.84 -10.37 9.74
N ARG A 272 0.06 -10.23 8.76
CA ARG A 272 1.38 -10.85 8.83
C ARG A 272 2.26 -10.32 9.95
N TRP A 273 2.12 -9.05 10.31
CA TRP A 273 2.81 -8.51 11.49
C TRP A 273 2.29 -9.17 12.77
N THR A 274 0.98 -9.36 12.87
CA THR A 274 0.31 -9.98 14.01
C THR A 274 0.67 -11.47 14.12
N GLU A 275 0.68 -12.19 13.01
CA GLU A 275 0.98 -13.63 12.92
C GLU A 275 2.45 -13.95 13.26
N ASP A 276 3.39 -13.19 12.71
CA ASP A 276 4.81 -13.40 12.99
C ASP A 276 5.16 -13.12 14.46
N GLY A 277 4.51 -12.11 15.06
CA GLY A 277 4.62 -11.77 16.49
C GLY A 277 6.02 -11.44 17.00
N SER A 278 7.00 -11.27 16.10
CA SER A 278 8.41 -11.09 16.44
C SER A 278 8.79 -9.62 16.64
N GLU A 279 8.10 -8.72 15.93
CA GLU A 279 8.30 -7.28 15.97
C GLU A 279 7.23 -6.60 16.83
N ARG A 280 7.63 -5.63 17.66
CA ARG A 280 6.74 -4.90 18.57
C ARG A 280 5.93 -3.81 17.89
N HIS A 281 6.46 -3.26 16.81
CA HIS A 281 5.92 -2.09 16.14
C HIS A 281 5.83 -2.36 14.64
N LEU A 282 4.74 -1.90 14.03
CA LEU A 282 4.54 -1.87 12.60
C LEU A 282 4.56 -0.42 12.11
N VAL A 283 5.35 -0.17 11.07
CA VAL A 283 5.36 1.09 10.32
C VAL A 283 4.97 0.76 8.88
N LEU A 284 3.85 1.31 8.43
CA LEU A 284 3.43 1.22 7.04
C LEU A 284 3.95 2.43 6.27
N ASN A 285 4.70 2.19 5.21
CA ASN A 285 5.12 3.23 4.27
C ASN A 285 4.23 3.15 3.02
N LEU A 286 3.42 4.18 2.83
CA LEU A 286 2.55 4.35 1.68
C LEU A 286 3.14 5.45 0.80
N SER A 287 4.01 5.08 -0.14
CA SER A 287 4.58 6.01 -1.12
C SER A 287 3.72 6.14 -2.38
N VAL A 288 2.41 6.01 -2.18
CA VAL A 288 1.37 6.08 -3.20
C VAL A 288 0.52 7.33 -3.00
N ALA A 289 -0.12 7.78 -4.07
CA ALA A 289 -1.04 8.91 -4.04
C ALA A 289 -2.29 8.60 -4.87
N TRP A 290 -3.34 9.36 -4.63
CA TRP A 290 -4.55 9.38 -5.46
C TRP A 290 -5.03 10.83 -5.60
N ASP A 291 -5.79 11.09 -6.66
CA ASP A 291 -6.42 12.40 -6.83
C ASP A 291 -7.71 12.45 -6.00
N GLY A 292 -7.77 13.40 -5.07
CA GLY A 292 -8.91 13.61 -4.19
C GLY A 292 -10.11 14.25 -4.89
N GLU A 293 -9.93 14.86 -6.07
CA GLU A 293 -11.04 15.42 -6.86
C GLU A 293 -11.88 14.34 -7.56
N LEU A 294 -11.48 13.07 -7.43
CA LEU A 294 -12.17 11.90 -8.00
C LEU A 294 -13.29 11.31 -7.11
N PHE A 295 -13.46 11.80 -5.86
CA PHE A 295 -14.38 11.21 -4.87
C PHE A 295 -15.29 12.24 -4.19
#